data_AF-W1XTF2-F1
#
_entry.id   AF-W1XTF2-F1
#
_cell.length_a   1.000
_cell.length_b   1.000
_cell.length_c   1.000
_cell.angle_alpha   90.00
_cell.angle_beta   90.00
_cell.angle_gamma   90.00
#
_symmetry.space_group_name_H-M   'P 1'
#
loop_
_entity.id
_entity.type
_entity.pdbx_description
1 polymer ?
#
loop_
_entity_poly.entity_id
_entity_poly.type
_entity_poly.pdbx_seq_one_letter_code
_entity_poly.pdbx_strand_id
1 'polypeptide(L)'
;KNVLIDTVDHKFSREFVQNLRNEIDLADIDYIVINHAEEDHAGALTELMAQIPDTPIYCTANAIDSINGHHHHPEWNFNVVKTGDTLDIGNGKQLIFVETPMLHWPDSMM
;
A
#
# COMPACT_ATOMS: atom_id res chain seq x y z
N LYS A 1 -2.42 3.18 15.48
CA LYS A 1 -1.73 3.53 14.22
C LYS A 1 -2.78 3.62 13.13
N ASN A 2 -2.71 4.61 12.26
CA ASN A 2 -3.62 4.73 11.11
C ASN A 2 -2.98 4.01 9.94
N VAL A 3 -3.64 2.99 9.43
CA VAL A 3 -3.13 2.13 8.36
C VAL A 3 -4.08 2.20 7.19
N LEU A 4 -3.57 2.60 6.03
CA LEU A 4 -4.29 2.52 4.78
C LEU A 4 -3.99 1.19 4.11
N ILE A 5 -5.02 0.45 3.70
CA ILE A 5 -4.88 -0.83 3.00
C ILE A 5 -5.41 -0.65 1.59
N ASP A 6 -4.52 -0.90 0.62
CA ASP A 6 -4.73 -0.72 -0.81
C ASP A 6 -5.17 0.70 -1.18
N THR A 7 -5.34 0.92 -2.47
CA THR A 7 -5.88 2.13 -3.06
C THR A 7 -6.97 1.77 -4.08
N VAL A 8 -7.08 2.50 -5.18
CA VAL A 8 -8.08 2.29 -6.22
C VAL A 8 -7.47 2.51 -7.61
N ASP A 9 -8.22 2.11 -8.63
CA ASP A 9 -7.96 2.43 -10.04
C ASP A 9 -7.50 3.88 -10.26
N HIS A 10 -6.49 4.06 -11.12
CA HIS A 10 -5.90 5.35 -11.48
C HIS A 10 -6.95 6.38 -11.95
N LYS A 11 -8.07 5.94 -12.54
CA LYS A 11 -9.14 6.86 -12.97
C LYS A 11 -9.84 7.56 -11.80
N PHE A 12 -9.72 7.03 -10.58
CA PHE A 12 -10.31 7.56 -9.36
C PHE A 12 -9.30 8.20 -8.41
N SER A 13 -8.01 8.32 -8.75
CA SER A 13 -6.98 8.72 -7.78
C SER A 13 -7.23 10.05 -7.10
N ARG A 14 -7.65 11.07 -7.86
CA ARG A 14 -7.94 12.40 -7.31
C ARG A 14 -9.14 12.38 -6.36
N GLU A 15 -10.19 11.66 -6.73
CA GLU A 15 -11.39 11.52 -5.91
C GLU A 15 -11.06 10.75 -4.64
N PHE A 16 -10.30 9.65 -4.75
CA PHE A 16 -9.84 8.85 -3.62
C PHE A 16 -9.04 9.68 -2.61
N VAL A 17 -8.01 10.41 -3.05
CA VAL A 17 -7.19 11.24 -2.17
C VAL A 17 -8.01 12.39 -1.57
N GLN A 18 -8.93 12.99 -2.32
CA GLN A 18 -9.82 14.03 -1.80
C GLN A 18 -10.80 13.51 -0.75
N ASN A 19 -11.38 12.33 -0.97
CA ASN A 19 -12.25 11.69 0.01
C ASN A 19 -11.46 11.30 1.26
N LEU A 20 -10.26 10.77 1.10
CA LEU A 20 -9.40 10.39 2.23
C LEU A 20 -9.05 11.62 3.10
N ARG A 21 -8.74 12.77 2.49
CA ARG A 21 -8.53 14.05 3.20
C ARG A 21 -9.72 14.53 4.02
N ASN A 22 -10.94 14.14 3.64
CA ASN A 22 -12.13 14.50 4.41
C ASN A 22 -12.30 13.62 5.64
N GLU A 23 -11.71 12.42 5.65
CA GLU A 23 -11.80 11.44 6.74
C GLU A 23 -10.62 11.54 7.71
N ILE A 24 -9.42 11.88 7.22
CA ILE A 24 -8.20 11.94 8.03
C ILE A 24 -7.21 12.97 7.45
N ASP A 25 -6.37 13.57 8.32
CA ASP A 25 -5.16 14.25 7.85
C ASP A 25 -4.22 13.20 7.23
N LEU A 26 -3.82 13.38 5.98
CA LEU A 26 -2.96 12.41 5.30
C LEU A 26 -1.62 12.21 6.04
N ALA A 27 -1.12 13.25 6.71
CA ALA A 27 0.12 13.18 7.48
C ALA A 27 0.01 12.26 8.70
N ASP A 28 -1.20 11.93 9.15
CA ASP A 28 -1.44 11.00 10.26
C ASP A 28 -1.49 9.53 9.80
N ILE A 29 -1.38 9.25 8.49
CA ILE A 29 -1.28 7.88 7.97
C ILE A 29 0.12 7.35 8.30
N ASP A 30 0.19 6.41 9.25
CA ASP A 30 1.44 5.82 9.69
C ASP A 30 2.01 4.84 8.67
N TYR A 31 1.15 4.00 8.07
CA TYR A 31 1.54 2.90 7.19
C TYR A 31 0.58 2.77 6.00
N ILE A 32 1.12 2.38 4.84
CA ILE A 32 0.35 1.92 3.68
C ILE A 32 0.64 0.44 3.49
N VAL A 33 -0.37 -0.39 3.29
CA VAL A 33 -0.23 -1.80 2.94
C VAL A 33 -0.75 -1.97 1.52
N ILE A 34 0.05 -2.56 0.64
CA ILE A 34 -0.37 -2.92 -0.73
C ILE A 34 -0.39 -4.45 -0.83
N ASN A 35 -1.59 -5.01 -0.80
CA ASN A 35 -1.82 -6.45 -0.91
C ASN A 35 -1.65 -6.95 -2.34
N HIS A 36 -1.97 -6.10 -3.32
CA HIS A 36 -1.94 -6.43 -4.73
C HIS A 36 -1.65 -5.19 -5.57
N ALA A 37 -0.66 -5.30 -6.46
CA ALA A 37 -0.12 -4.17 -7.21
C ALA A 37 -0.77 -3.93 -8.59
N GLU A 38 -1.82 -4.69 -8.95
CA GLU A 38 -2.61 -4.40 -10.15
C GLU A 38 -3.26 -3.01 -10.04
N GLU A 39 -3.36 -2.29 -11.17
CA GLU A 39 -3.70 -0.86 -11.16
C GLU A 39 -5.07 -0.55 -10.56
N ASP A 40 -6.02 -1.48 -10.56
CA ASP A 40 -7.33 -1.28 -9.92
C ASP A 40 -7.28 -1.27 -8.39
N HIS A 41 -6.19 -1.76 -7.79
CA HIS A 41 -5.89 -1.74 -6.36
C HIS A 41 -4.77 -0.77 -5.99
N ALA A 42 -3.80 -0.53 -6.88
CA ALA A 42 -2.63 0.31 -6.60
C ALA A 42 -2.59 1.62 -7.42
N GLY A 43 -3.52 1.83 -8.34
CA GLY A 43 -3.46 2.92 -9.33
C GLY A 43 -3.41 4.33 -8.76
N ALA A 44 -3.98 4.55 -7.57
CA ALA A 44 -3.96 5.85 -6.89
C ALA A 44 -2.74 6.09 -6.01
N LEU A 45 -1.81 5.13 -5.93
CA LEU A 45 -0.63 5.22 -5.08
C LEU A 45 0.27 6.40 -5.46
N THR A 46 0.50 6.69 -6.75
CA THR A 46 1.32 7.86 -7.16
C THR A 46 0.71 9.19 -6.68
N GLU A 47 -0.61 9.37 -6.82
CA GLU A 47 -1.30 10.60 -6.38
C GLU A 47 -1.23 10.75 -4.86
N LEU A 48 -1.38 9.65 -4.12
CA LEU A 48 -1.28 9.64 -2.66
C LEU A 48 0.15 9.95 -2.20
N MET A 49 1.15 9.26 -2.74
CA MET A 49 2.56 9.42 -2.36
C MET A 49 3.13 10.79 -2.74
N ALA A 50 2.55 11.49 -3.73
CA ALA A 50 2.89 12.90 -3.99
C ALA A 50 2.56 13.83 -2.79
N GLN A 51 1.67 13.41 -1.89
CA GLN A 51 1.31 14.16 -0.69
C GLN A 51 2.05 13.67 0.56
N ILE A 52 2.37 12.38 0.63
CA ILE A 52 3.01 11.73 1.78
C ILE A 52 4.19 10.82 1.34
N PRO A 53 5.25 11.39 0.73
CA PRO A 53 6.27 10.63 -0.01
C PRO A 53 7.12 9.68 0.85
N ASP A 54 7.23 9.95 2.15
CA ASP A 54 8.09 9.18 3.06
C ASP A 54 7.32 8.08 3.83
N THR A 55 6.00 7.99 3.66
CA THR A 55 5.17 7.01 4.38
C THR A 55 5.55 5.59 3.96
N PRO A 56 5.88 4.71 4.91
CA PRO A 56 6.32 3.35 4.61
C PRO A 56 5.21 2.52 3.96
N ILE A 57 5.57 1.83 2.87
CA ILE A 57 4.72 0.92 2.12
C ILE A 57 5.10 -0.51 2.46
N TYR A 58 4.18 -1.29 3.04
CA TYR A 58 4.37 -2.70 3.37
C TYR A 58 3.75 -3.55 2.25
N CYS A 59 4.57 -4.40 1.64
CA CYS A 59 4.17 -5.25 0.52
C CYS A 59 5.11 -6.46 0.37
N THR A 60 4.78 -7.38 -0.52
CA THR A 60 5.67 -8.52 -0.83
C THR A 60 6.89 -8.07 -1.64
N ALA A 61 7.92 -8.91 -1.71
CA ALA A 61 9.10 -8.62 -2.54
C ALA A 61 8.72 -8.46 -4.03
N ASN A 62 7.79 -9.30 -4.53
CA ASN A 62 7.31 -9.23 -5.91
C ASN A 62 6.48 -7.96 -6.17
N ALA A 63 5.80 -7.43 -5.16
CA ALA A 63 5.03 -6.19 -5.30
C ALA A 63 5.93 -4.99 -5.62
N ILE A 64 7.18 -4.96 -5.16
CA ILE A 64 8.11 -3.86 -5.47
C ILE A 64 8.33 -3.77 -6.99
N ASP A 65 8.55 -4.91 -7.66
CA ASP A 65 8.73 -4.94 -9.12
C ASP A 65 7.45 -4.50 -9.85
N SER A 66 6.28 -5.00 -9.44
CA SER A 66 4.98 -4.60 -10.02
C SER A 66 4.70 -3.10 -9.81
N ILE A 67 4.85 -2.59 -8.59
CA ILE A 67 4.64 -1.18 -8.24
C ILE A 67 5.61 -0.30 -9.04
N ASN A 68 6.89 -0.65 -9.11
CA ASN A 68 7.86 0.11 -9.91
C ASN A 68 7.57 0.06 -11.41
N GLY A 69 7.04 -1.07 -11.89
CA GLY A 69 6.58 -1.23 -13.27
C GLY A 69 5.45 -0.27 -13.63
N HIS A 70 4.46 -0.09 -12.75
CA HIS A 70 3.30 0.78 -12.98
C HIS A 70 3.56 2.26 -12.64
N HIS A 71 4.26 2.51 -11.53
CA HIS A 71 4.36 3.85 -10.93
C HIS A 71 5.73 4.52 -11.14
N HIS A 72 6.76 3.76 -11.50
CA HIS A 72 8.12 4.27 -11.76
C HIS A 72 8.81 4.98 -10.58
N HIS A 73 8.59 4.48 -9.36
CA HIS A 73 9.15 5.05 -8.12
C HIS A 73 9.94 4.03 -7.27
N PRO A 74 11.12 3.54 -7.76
CA PRO A 74 11.95 2.60 -7.02
C PRO A 74 12.54 3.16 -5.72
N GLU A 75 12.48 4.49 -5.53
CA GLU A 75 12.98 5.19 -4.36
C GLU A 75 12.00 5.24 -3.17
N TRP A 76 10.74 4.81 -3.34
CA TRP A 76 9.77 4.81 -2.25
C TRP A 76 10.21 3.91 -1.08
N ASN A 77 9.69 4.23 0.11
CA ASN A 77 10.01 3.55 1.36
C ASN A 77 9.33 2.17 1.47
N PHE A 78 9.80 1.21 0.68
CA PHE A 78 9.27 -0.15 0.69
C PHE A 78 9.80 -0.97 1.88
N ASN A 79 8.87 -1.62 2.58
CA ASN A 79 9.12 -2.52 3.69
C ASN A 79 8.58 -3.91 3.31
N VAL A 80 9.49 -4.79 2.89
CA VAL A 80 9.12 -6.14 2.45
C VAL A 80 8.63 -6.99 3.62
N VAL A 81 7.46 -7.59 3.46
CA VAL A 81 6.89 -8.56 4.41
C VAL A 81 6.72 -9.92 3.75
N LYS A 82 6.73 -10.97 4.58
CA LYS A 82 6.55 -12.37 4.18
C LYS A 82 5.48 -13.04 5.01
N THR A 83 5.10 -14.24 4.59
CA THR A 83 4.15 -15.06 5.35
C THR A 83 4.57 -15.25 6.81
N GLY A 84 3.70 -14.82 7.73
CA GLY A 84 3.91 -14.92 9.17
C GLY A 84 4.61 -13.70 9.80
N ASP A 85 5.12 -12.77 8.99
CA ASP A 85 5.57 -11.47 9.51
C ASP A 85 4.38 -10.70 10.08
N THR A 86 4.66 -9.82 11.03
CA THR A 86 3.63 -9.08 11.77
C THR A 86 3.95 -7.60 11.85
N LEU A 87 2.89 -6.78 11.87
CA LEU A 87 2.98 -5.34 12.04
C LEU A 87 2.06 -4.92 13.19
N ASP A 88 2.63 -4.39 14.27
CA ASP A 88 1.87 -3.83 15.38
C ASP A 88 1.19 -2.53 14.95
N ILE A 89 -0.14 -2.48 15.09
CA ILE A 89 -0.97 -1.32 14.74
C ILE A 89 -1.51 -0.60 15.99
N GLY A 90 -1.08 -1.02 17.17
CA GLY A 90 -1.45 -0.48 18.47
C GLY A 90 -2.70 -1.13 19.06
N ASN A 91 -3.03 -0.74 20.29
CA ASN A 91 -4.19 -1.26 21.05
C ASN A 91 -4.22 -2.79 21.17
N GLY A 92 -3.05 -3.43 21.25
CA GLY A 92 -2.93 -4.88 21.33
C GLY A 92 -3.35 -5.62 20.05
N LYS A 93 -3.41 -4.92 18.91
CA LYS A 93 -3.72 -5.49 17.60
C LYS A 93 -2.49 -5.47 16.71
N GLN A 94 -2.40 -6.47 15.86
CA GLN A 94 -1.35 -6.60 14.85
C GLN A 94 -1.95 -7.13 13.55
N LEU A 95 -1.37 -6.72 12.42
CA LEU A 95 -1.55 -7.40 11.14
C LEU A 95 -0.60 -8.60 11.07
N ILE A 96 -1.02 -9.66 10.40
CA ILE A 96 -0.21 -10.84 10.08
C ILE A 96 -0.33 -11.01 8.58
N PHE A 97 0.79 -11.00 7.88
CA PHE A 97 0.79 -11.08 6.42
C PHE A 97 0.85 -12.53 5.95
N VAL A 98 0.14 -12.84 4.86
CA VAL A 98 0.14 -14.15 4.21
C VAL A 98 0.32 -13.96 2.71
N GLU A 99 1.45 -14.41 2.17
CA GLU A 99 1.68 -14.37 0.73
C GLU A 99 0.78 -15.39 0.03
N THR A 100 0.13 -14.95 -1.06
CA THR A 100 -0.78 -15.75 -1.88
C THR A 100 -0.36 -15.68 -3.36
N PRO A 101 0.90 -16.02 -3.69
CA PRO A 101 1.43 -15.81 -5.04
C PRO A 101 0.62 -16.61 -6.06
N MET A 102 0.38 -15.97 -7.21
CA MET A 102 -0.46 -16.45 -8.31
C MET A 102 -1.94 -16.62 -7.95
N LEU A 103 -2.42 -15.95 -6.89
CA LEU A 103 -3.85 -15.78 -6.57
C LEU A 103 -4.26 -14.29 -6.62
N HIS A 104 -4.19 -13.63 -7.77
CA HIS A 104 -3.89 -14.16 -9.12
C HIS A 104 -2.56 -13.67 -9.69
N TRP A 105 -1.82 -12.82 -8.98
CA TRP A 105 -0.53 -12.28 -9.42
C TRP A 105 0.64 -12.74 -8.54
N PRO A 106 1.89 -12.63 -9.02
CA PRO A 106 3.07 -12.96 -8.22
C PRO A 106 3.18 -12.19 -6.91
N ASP A 107 2.62 -10.97 -6.85
CA ASP A 107 2.69 -10.06 -5.70
C ASP A 107 1.60 -10.22 -4.64
N SER A 108 0.53 -10.99 -4.94
CA SER A 108 -0.65 -11.07 -4.09
C SER A 108 -0.34 -11.52 -2.67
N MET A 109 -0.90 -10.82 -1.68
CA MET A 109 -0.91 -11.18 -0.26
C MET A 109 -2.23 -10.79 0.44
N MET A 110 -2.39 -11.19 1.70
CA MET A 110 -3.49 -10.81 2.59
C MET A 110 -2.99 -10.48 4.00
#